data_AF-A0A068RXD2-F1
#
_entry.id   AF-A0A068RXD2-F1
#
_cell.length_a   1.000
_cell.length_b   1.000
_cell.length_c   1.000
_cell.angle_alpha   90.00
_cell.angle_beta   90.00
_cell.angle_gamma   90.00
#
_symmetry.space_group_name_H-M   'P 1'
#
loop_
_entity.id
_entity.type
_entity.pdbx_description
1 polymer ?
#
loop_
_entity_poly.entity_id
_entity_poly.type
_entity_poly.pdbx_seq_one_letter_code
_entity_poly.pdbx_strand_id
1 'polypeptide(L)'
;MGSRWELQDGHVVPQAHHRRNVPSLRPDDDPTQTKTVFTRLADIAITDYLPSPSHGLMIWLISNATDLRGIHLPESHFLSDVSKTMIKVSHLSKLEITRIAGTAEFCDPIVSFMQHHIAMEDQSTLEELILHIDDGKMHEVTWLDMVSQMKCLKNLELLAGSIPEDCLPVLEKIGQDCSSLESVTLGKRHDRGSSLADGVIRSFSRHPNLKYLTVEAKSLSATDILAFTTLPRLERLRLNYYTPDWIKDMLAELVPNVIIQTIYT
;
A
#
# COMPACT_ATOMS: atom_id res chain seq x y z
N MET A 1 0.40 -12.43 -20.49
CA MET A 1 1.17 -13.25 -19.54
C MET A 1 2.56 -12.65 -19.44
N GLY A 2 2.84 -11.90 -18.37
CA GLY A 2 4.16 -11.34 -18.11
C GLY A 2 5.01 -12.35 -17.35
N SER A 3 6.27 -12.52 -17.74
CA SER A 3 7.24 -13.30 -16.96
C SER A 3 7.54 -12.55 -15.65
N ARG A 4 7.35 -13.22 -14.51
CA ARG A 4 7.73 -12.69 -13.20
C ARG A 4 9.18 -13.08 -12.92
N TRP A 5 9.99 -12.07 -12.66
CA TRP A 5 11.38 -12.23 -12.25
C TRP A 5 11.47 -11.88 -10.77
N GLU A 6 12.23 -12.66 -10.00
CA GLU A 6 12.45 -12.43 -8.58
C GLU A 6 13.93 -12.11 -8.37
N LEU A 7 14.22 -11.20 -7.45
CA LEU A 7 15.59 -10.91 -7.04
C LEU A 7 15.83 -11.59 -5.70
N GLN A 8 16.80 -12.48 -5.63
CA GLN A 8 17.18 -13.18 -4.41
C GLN A 8 18.69 -13.08 -4.22
N ASP A 9 19.13 -12.54 -3.09
CA ASP A 9 20.56 -12.40 -2.74
C ASP A 9 21.38 -11.64 -3.80
N GLY A 10 20.78 -10.67 -4.49
CA GLY A 10 21.45 -9.89 -5.54
C GLY A 10 21.54 -10.58 -6.91
N HIS A 11 20.80 -11.66 -7.13
CA HIS A 11 20.72 -12.35 -8.42
C HIS A 11 19.28 -12.37 -8.95
N VAL A 12 19.12 -12.17 -10.27
CA VAL A 12 17.83 -12.34 -10.96
C VAL A 12 17.56 -13.83 -11.14
N VAL A 13 16.55 -14.36 -10.45
CA VAL A 13 16.09 -15.74 -10.57
C VAL A 13 14.74 -15.79 -11.30
N PRO A 14 14.57 -16.66 -12.31
CA PRO A 14 13.25 -16.95 -12.85
C PRO A 14 12.40 -17.58 -11.75
N GLN A 15 11.12 -17.18 -11.64
CA GLN A 15 10.17 -17.76 -10.67
C GLN A 15 9.80 -19.20 -11.07
N ALA A 16 10.76 -20.13 -11.02
CA ALA A 16 10.60 -21.55 -11.29
C ALA A 16 11.08 -22.36 -10.08
N HIS A 17 10.24 -23.27 -9.60
CA HIS A 17 10.29 -23.97 -8.31
C HIS A 17 11.51 -24.86 -7.97
N HIS A 18 12.70 -24.66 -8.54
CA HIS A 18 13.85 -25.52 -8.24
C HIS A 18 15.13 -24.75 -7.90
N ARG A 19 15.43 -24.76 -6.58
CA ARG A 19 16.74 -24.51 -5.98
C ARG A 19 17.81 -25.40 -6.64
N ARG A 20 18.54 -24.89 -7.63
CA ARG A 20 19.86 -25.40 -7.99
C ARG A 20 20.79 -24.23 -8.31
N ASN A 21 21.83 -24.11 -7.49
CA ASN A 21 23.10 -23.41 -7.67
C ASN A 21 23.11 -22.33 -8.77
N VAL A 22 22.84 -21.09 -8.37
CA VAL A 22 22.95 -19.92 -9.24
C VAL A 22 24.44 -19.53 -9.38
N PRO A 23 24.98 -19.36 -10.59
CA PRO A 23 26.34 -18.87 -10.79
C PRO A 23 26.54 -17.45 -10.26
N SER A 24 27.64 -17.20 -9.56
CA SER A 24 28.09 -15.85 -9.18
C SER A 24 28.51 -15.08 -10.45
N LEU A 25 27.93 -13.89 -10.66
CA LEU A 25 28.30 -12.98 -11.75
C LEU A 25 29.72 -12.43 -11.51
N ARG A 26 30.55 -12.39 -12.55
CA ARG A 26 31.89 -11.79 -12.48
C ARG A 26 31.78 -10.25 -12.43
N PRO A 27 32.75 -9.53 -11.85
CA PRO A 27 32.74 -8.06 -11.82
C PRO A 27 32.69 -7.38 -13.21
N ASP A 28 33.21 -8.05 -14.25
CA ASP A 28 33.14 -7.56 -15.64
C ASP A 28 31.74 -7.73 -16.27
N ASP A 29 30.87 -8.51 -15.62
CA ASP A 29 29.46 -8.70 -15.98
C ASP A 29 28.54 -7.86 -15.07
N ASP A 30 29.07 -6.85 -14.38
CA ASP A 30 28.28 -5.97 -13.51
C ASP A 30 27.20 -5.28 -14.36
N PRO A 31 25.91 -5.61 -14.16
CA PRO A 31 24.83 -5.05 -14.96
C PRO A 31 24.81 -3.52 -14.88
N THR A 32 25.33 -2.93 -13.79
CA THR A 32 25.39 -1.48 -13.59
C THR A 32 26.22 -0.73 -14.64
N GLN A 33 27.12 -1.41 -15.36
CA GLN A 33 27.93 -0.82 -16.42
C GLN A 33 27.29 -0.91 -17.81
N THR A 34 26.23 -1.72 -17.95
CA THR A 34 25.57 -1.92 -19.24
C THR A 34 24.51 -0.84 -19.50
N LYS A 35 24.43 -0.33 -20.74
CA LYS A 35 23.34 0.57 -21.22
C LYS A 35 21.99 -0.16 -21.38
N THR A 36 21.76 -1.19 -20.59
CA THR A 36 20.58 -2.05 -20.74
C THR A 36 19.35 -1.29 -20.25
N VAL A 37 18.36 -1.14 -21.12
CA VAL A 37 17.08 -0.50 -20.79
C VAL A 37 15.96 -1.55 -20.82
N PHE A 38 15.13 -1.55 -19.78
CA PHE A 38 14.01 -2.47 -19.61
C PHE A 38 12.68 -1.82 -20.02
N THR A 39 12.42 -1.69 -21.33
CA THR A 39 11.21 -1.04 -21.89
C THR A 39 9.92 -1.86 -21.73
N ARG A 40 9.94 -2.93 -20.93
CA ARG A 40 8.78 -3.81 -20.68
C ARG A 40 8.61 -4.17 -19.21
N LEU A 41 9.53 -3.72 -18.35
CA LEU A 41 9.46 -3.99 -16.92
C LEU A 41 8.53 -2.97 -16.29
N ALA A 42 7.29 -3.39 -16.03
CA ALA A 42 6.24 -2.54 -15.48
C ALA A 42 6.13 -2.61 -13.96
N ASP A 43 6.60 -3.68 -13.33
CA ASP A 43 6.49 -3.91 -11.90
C ASP A 43 7.75 -4.58 -11.35
N ILE A 44 8.22 -4.10 -10.21
CA ILE A 44 9.33 -4.70 -9.46
C ILE A 44 8.83 -5.07 -8.07
N ALA A 45 9.15 -6.28 -7.62
CA ALA A 45 8.88 -6.75 -6.26
C ALA A 45 10.19 -7.20 -5.60
N ILE A 46 10.44 -6.69 -4.41
CA ILE A 46 11.62 -6.93 -3.59
C ILE A 46 11.11 -7.50 -2.28
N THR A 47 11.43 -8.75 -1.98
CA THR A 47 10.83 -9.49 -0.85
C THR A 47 11.80 -9.78 0.28
N ASP A 48 13.10 -9.62 0.03
CA ASP A 48 14.17 -9.86 1.00
C ASP A 48 14.04 -8.89 2.19
N TYR A 49 14.31 -9.38 3.40
CA TYR A 49 14.08 -8.64 4.64
C TYR A 49 15.25 -7.77 5.05
N LEU A 50 16.46 -8.31 4.86
CA LEU A 50 17.69 -7.66 5.28
C LEU A 50 18.10 -6.67 4.19
N PRO A 51 18.57 -5.46 4.56
CA PRO A 51 19.16 -4.53 3.61
C PRO A 51 20.33 -5.23 2.92
N SER A 52 20.01 -5.78 1.76
CA SER A 52 20.86 -6.68 1.02
C SER A 52 21.98 -5.88 0.35
N PRO A 53 23.16 -6.48 0.13
CA PRO A 53 24.17 -5.91 -0.77
C PRO A 53 23.61 -5.62 -2.18
N SER A 54 22.40 -6.08 -2.50
CA SER A 54 21.66 -5.80 -3.74
C SER A 54 21.18 -4.35 -3.90
N HIS A 55 21.45 -3.42 -2.98
CA HIS A 55 21.01 -2.02 -3.12
C HIS A 55 21.40 -1.37 -4.45
N GLY A 56 22.65 -1.57 -4.89
CA GLY A 56 23.10 -1.08 -6.20
C GLY A 56 22.29 -1.68 -7.36
N LEU A 57 21.94 -2.97 -7.26
CA LEU A 57 21.12 -3.65 -8.25
C LEU A 57 19.67 -3.14 -8.26
N MET A 58 19.09 -2.84 -7.09
CA MET A 58 17.76 -2.22 -6.99
C MET A 58 17.73 -0.85 -7.68
N ILE A 59 18.68 0.03 -7.33
CA ILE A 59 18.81 1.35 -7.97
C ILE A 59 18.94 1.19 -9.48
N TRP A 60 19.81 0.28 -9.93
CA TRP A 60 20.03 0.05 -11.34
C TRP A 60 18.77 -0.44 -12.06
N LEU A 61 18.04 -1.40 -11.49
CA LEU A 61 16.79 -1.89 -12.06
C LEU A 61 15.75 -0.77 -12.19
N ILE A 62 15.55 0.01 -11.12
CA ILE A 62 14.59 1.12 -11.11
C ILE A 62 15.00 2.18 -12.15
N SER A 63 16.29 2.53 -12.21
CA SER A 63 16.81 3.55 -13.13
C SER A 63 16.71 3.17 -14.61
N ASN A 64 16.74 1.88 -14.91
CA ASN A 64 16.74 1.38 -16.28
C ASN A 64 15.37 0.87 -16.75
N ALA A 65 14.36 0.87 -15.89
CA ALA A 65 12.99 0.48 -16.23
C ALA A 65 12.13 1.71 -16.56
N THR A 66 12.19 2.12 -17.82
CA THR A 66 11.50 3.33 -18.32
C THR A 66 9.98 3.27 -18.21
N ASP A 67 9.40 2.08 -18.26
CA ASP A 67 7.95 1.85 -18.19
C ASP A 67 7.49 1.33 -16.82
N LEU A 68 8.31 1.52 -15.78
CA LEU A 68 8.02 1.06 -14.43
C LEU A 68 6.84 1.83 -13.83
N ARG A 69 5.83 1.09 -13.38
CA ARG A 69 4.58 1.59 -12.81
C ARG A 69 4.35 1.16 -11.37
N GLY A 70 4.84 -0.02 -11.01
CA GLY A 70 4.68 -0.59 -9.66
C GLY A 70 6.01 -0.91 -9.00
N ILE A 71 6.16 -0.50 -7.75
CA ILE A 71 7.27 -0.92 -6.89
C ILE A 71 6.69 -1.50 -5.60
N HIS A 72 7.14 -2.71 -5.26
CA HIS A 72 6.88 -3.34 -3.98
C HIS A 72 8.22 -3.62 -3.29
N LEU A 73 8.39 -3.10 -2.08
CA LEU A 73 9.56 -3.35 -1.25
C LEU A 73 9.21 -3.29 0.25
N PRO A 74 9.93 -3.99 1.14
CA PRO A 74 9.76 -3.79 2.57
C PRO A 74 10.40 -2.47 3.02
N GLU A 75 9.93 -1.94 4.15
CA GLU A 75 10.42 -0.67 4.73
C GLU A 75 11.95 -0.60 4.81
N SER A 76 12.61 -1.72 5.15
CA SER A 76 14.07 -1.83 5.24
C SER A 76 14.85 -1.58 3.95
N HIS A 77 14.17 -1.62 2.80
CA HIS A 77 14.74 -1.31 1.49
C HIS A 77 14.43 0.11 1.01
N PHE A 78 13.63 0.88 1.78
CA PHE A 78 13.32 2.27 1.48
C PHE A 78 14.47 3.21 1.91
N LEU A 79 15.66 2.99 1.35
CA LEU A 79 16.85 3.80 1.65
C LEU A 79 16.85 5.11 0.85
N SER A 80 17.64 6.10 1.31
CA SER A 80 17.69 7.44 0.69
C SER A 80 18.01 7.41 -0.81
N ASP A 81 18.94 6.57 -1.26
CA ASP A 81 19.29 6.53 -2.69
C ASP A 81 18.29 5.72 -3.53
N VAL A 82 17.60 4.74 -2.92
CA VAL A 82 16.45 4.08 -3.56
C VAL A 82 15.33 5.10 -3.76
N SER A 83 14.96 5.85 -2.72
CA SER A 83 13.87 6.83 -2.80
C SER A 83 14.17 7.94 -3.83
N LYS A 84 15.40 8.48 -3.84
CA LYS A 84 15.87 9.43 -4.87
C LYS A 84 15.83 8.86 -6.29
N THR A 85 15.94 7.55 -6.44
CA THR A 85 15.83 6.88 -7.73
C THR A 85 14.36 6.70 -8.12
N MET A 86 13.52 6.28 -7.17
CA MET A 86 12.07 6.12 -7.38
C MET A 86 11.39 7.42 -7.81
N ILE A 87 11.73 8.58 -7.22
CA ILE A 87 11.16 9.88 -7.61
C ILE A 87 11.48 10.29 -9.07
N LYS A 88 12.48 9.67 -9.70
CA LYS A 88 12.82 9.92 -11.12
C LYS A 88 11.98 9.07 -12.09
N VAL A 89 11.22 8.11 -11.58
CA VAL A 89 10.39 7.22 -12.39
C VAL A 89 9.09 7.95 -12.74
N SER A 90 9.01 8.47 -13.96
CA SER A 90 7.90 9.32 -14.44
C SER A 90 6.56 8.60 -14.60
N HIS A 91 6.52 7.28 -14.47
CA HIS A 91 5.31 6.46 -14.65
C HIS A 91 4.93 5.68 -13.39
N LEU A 92 5.59 5.92 -12.25
CA LEU A 92 5.32 5.22 -11.00
C LEU A 92 3.91 5.58 -10.52
N SER A 93 2.99 4.62 -10.61
CA SER A 93 1.59 4.79 -10.24
C SER A 93 1.18 3.98 -9.02
N LYS A 94 1.98 2.99 -8.62
CA LYS A 94 1.72 2.11 -7.50
C LYS A 94 2.96 1.94 -6.63
N LEU A 95 2.78 2.11 -5.33
CA LEU A 95 3.79 1.80 -4.33
C LEU A 95 3.19 0.87 -3.25
N GLU A 96 3.88 -0.23 -2.99
CA GLU A 96 3.58 -1.15 -1.90
C GLU A 96 4.77 -1.21 -0.95
N ILE A 97 4.56 -0.84 0.31
CA ILE A 97 5.56 -0.92 1.37
C ILE A 97 5.13 -2.02 2.35
N THR A 98 5.97 -3.05 2.51
CA THR A 98 5.72 -4.14 3.46
C THR A 98 6.52 -4.02 4.75
N ARG A 99 6.05 -4.70 5.80
CA ARG A 99 6.74 -4.82 7.09
C ARG A 99 7.10 -3.47 7.72
N ILE A 100 6.17 -2.52 7.64
CA ILE A 100 6.36 -1.18 8.21
C ILE A 100 6.39 -1.33 9.72
N ALA A 101 7.58 -1.12 10.30
CA ALA A 101 7.81 -1.13 11.73
C ALA A 101 7.85 0.29 12.30
N GLY A 102 7.89 1.34 11.46
CA GLY A 102 7.91 2.73 11.91
C GLY A 102 9.25 3.15 12.50
N THR A 103 10.34 2.51 12.07
CA THR A 103 11.67 2.82 12.60
C THR A 103 12.16 4.17 12.08
N ALA A 104 12.85 4.93 12.93
CA ALA A 104 13.36 6.25 12.59
C ALA A 104 14.33 6.24 11.39
N GLU A 105 15.03 5.13 11.16
CA GLU A 105 16.02 4.98 10.07
C GLU A 105 15.41 5.14 8.67
N PHE A 106 14.17 4.65 8.47
CA PHE A 106 13.51 4.67 7.16
C PHE A 106 12.50 5.80 7.01
N CYS A 107 12.23 6.54 8.09
CA CYS A 107 11.29 7.65 8.10
C CYS A 107 11.71 8.76 7.13
N ASP A 108 12.96 9.23 7.21
CA ASP A 108 13.44 10.34 6.36
C ASP A 108 13.37 10.04 4.85
N PRO A 109 13.81 8.86 4.36
CA PRO A 109 13.62 8.48 2.96
C PRO A 109 12.16 8.44 2.51
N ILE A 110 11.25 7.88 3.33
CA ILE A 110 9.82 7.79 3.01
C ILE A 110 9.21 9.20 2.98
N VAL A 111 9.47 10.02 4.00
CA VAL A 111 9.03 11.41 4.06
C VAL A 111 9.49 12.18 2.82
N SER A 112 10.76 12.06 2.43
CA SER A 112 11.28 12.73 1.24
C SER A 112 10.56 12.31 -0.04
N PHE A 113 10.25 11.01 -0.19
CA PHE A 113 9.48 10.50 -1.32
C PHE A 113 8.05 11.05 -1.32
N MET A 114 7.37 11.05 -0.17
CA MET A 114 6.01 11.57 -0.04
C MET A 114 5.96 13.07 -0.31
N GLN A 115 6.91 13.84 0.22
CA GLN A 115 7.03 15.29 -0.05
C GLN A 115 7.18 15.59 -1.53
N HIS A 116 7.95 14.78 -2.27
CA HIS A 116 8.07 14.93 -3.72
C HIS A 116 6.71 14.77 -4.41
N HIS A 117 5.97 13.69 -4.12
CA HIS A 117 4.67 13.46 -4.74
C HIS A 117 3.59 14.48 -4.33
N ILE A 118 3.67 15.04 -3.12
CA ILE A 118 2.81 16.15 -2.69
C ILE A 118 3.15 17.42 -3.48
N ALA A 119 4.43 17.76 -3.63
CA ALA A 119 4.88 18.94 -4.35
C ALA A 119 4.58 18.89 -5.86
N MET A 120 4.43 17.71 -6.44
CA MET A 120 4.00 17.51 -7.82
C MET A 120 2.51 17.81 -8.04
N GLU A 121 1.71 17.88 -6.96
CA GLU A 121 0.27 18.17 -7.02
C GLU A 121 -0.47 17.28 -8.04
N ASP A 122 -1.16 17.90 -9.01
CA ASP A 122 -1.94 17.23 -10.05
C ASP A 122 -1.06 16.56 -11.13
N GLN A 123 0.26 16.75 -11.06
CA GLN A 123 1.24 16.10 -11.94
C GLN A 123 1.81 14.81 -11.33
N SER A 124 1.49 14.50 -10.08
CA SER A 124 1.92 13.25 -9.46
C SER A 124 1.28 12.05 -10.17
N THR A 125 2.07 11.06 -10.53
CA THR A 125 1.56 9.83 -11.14
C THR A 125 1.14 8.77 -10.13
N LEU A 126 1.46 8.95 -8.84
CA LEU A 126 1.21 7.98 -7.79
C LEU A 126 -0.27 7.94 -7.41
N GLU A 127 -0.97 6.89 -7.83
CA GLU A 127 -2.42 6.73 -7.67
C GLU A 127 -2.78 5.65 -6.63
N GLU A 128 -1.87 4.74 -6.31
CA GLU A 128 -2.11 3.61 -5.40
C GLU A 128 -0.99 3.47 -4.38
N LEU A 129 -1.37 3.40 -3.10
CA LEU A 129 -0.47 3.19 -1.97
C LEU A 129 -0.97 2.03 -1.10
N ILE A 130 -0.16 0.99 -0.97
CA ILE A 130 -0.44 -0.18 -0.14
C ILE A 130 0.57 -0.25 0.99
N LEU A 131 0.09 -0.22 2.23
CA LEU A 131 0.92 -0.19 3.43
C LEU A 131 0.64 -1.42 4.29
N HIS A 132 1.59 -2.37 4.36
CA HIS A 132 1.51 -3.46 5.32
C HIS A 132 2.26 -3.10 6.59
N ILE A 133 1.50 -2.75 7.62
CA ILE A 133 2.01 -2.27 8.89
C ILE A 133 2.06 -3.43 9.88
N ASP A 134 3.19 -3.58 10.57
CA ASP A 134 3.36 -4.61 11.58
C ASP A 134 2.43 -4.37 12.78
N ASP A 135 2.04 -5.45 13.45
CA ASP A 135 1.01 -5.39 14.48
C ASP A 135 1.44 -4.47 15.64
N GLY A 136 0.55 -3.54 16.00
CA GLY A 136 0.81 -2.54 17.04
C GLY A 136 1.75 -1.41 16.62
N LYS A 137 2.22 -1.34 15.37
CA LYS A 137 3.18 -0.32 14.90
C LYS A 137 2.58 0.89 14.20
N MET A 138 1.27 0.91 13.96
CA MET A 138 0.63 1.99 13.20
C MET A 138 0.85 3.39 13.80
N HIS A 139 0.86 3.50 15.13
CA HIS A 139 1.14 4.76 15.84
C HIS A 139 2.58 5.27 15.67
N GLU A 140 3.52 4.41 15.28
CA GLU A 140 4.92 4.77 15.00
C GLU A 140 5.08 5.33 13.57
N VAL A 141 4.06 5.16 12.70
CA VAL A 141 4.06 5.63 11.30
C VAL A 141 3.68 7.10 11.22
N THR A 142 4.53 7.96 11.78
CA THR A 142 4.28 9.41 11.91
C THR A 142 4.08 10.13 10.56
N TRP A 143 4.65 9.62 9.48
CA TRP A 143 4.50 10.18 8.13
C TRP A 143 3.16 9.82 7.46
N LEU A 144 2.33 8.97 8.07
CA LEU A 144 1.04 8.54 7.50
C LEU A 144 0.11 9.75 7.28
N ASP A 145 0.22 10.80 8.09
CA ASP A 145 -0.57 12.02 7.95
C ASP A 145 -0.30 12.76 6.63
N MET A 146 0.84 12.51 5.98
CA MET A 146 1.20 13.08 4.68
C MET A 146 0.32 12.56 3.55
N VAL A 147 -0.25 11.36 3.70
CA VAL A 147 -1.19 10.76 2.73
C VAL A 147 -2.38 11.69 2.48
N SER A 148 -2.82 12.42 3.51
CA SER A 148 -3.91 13.40 3.43
C SER A 148 -3.68 14.52 2.41
N GLN A 149 -2.43 14.79 2.04
CA GLN A 149 -2.05 15.87 1.13
C GLN A 149 -1.84 15.41 -0.33
N MET A 150 -1.98 14.10 -0.61
CA MET A 150 -1.72 13.54 -1.94
C MET A 150 -2.93 13.75 -2.87
N LYS A 151 -2.83 14.71 -3.80
CA LYS A 151 -3.93 15.09 -4.72
C LYS A 151 -4.29 14.07 -5.80
N CYS A 152 -3.41 13.11 -6.08
CA CYS A 152 -3.62 12.10 -7.13
C CYS A 152 -3.86 10.69 -6.58
N LEU A 153 -3.81 10.51 -5.26
CA LEU A 153 -3.97 9.19 -4.64
C LEU A 153 -5.44 8.77 -4.71
N LYS A 154 -5.72 7.69 -5.44
CA LYS A 154 -7.07 7.15 -5.64
C LYS A 154 -7.33 5.92 -4.79
N ASN A 155 -6.31 5.13 -4.49
CA ASN A 155 -6.43 3.86 -3.77
C ASN A 155 -5.46 3.84 -2.59
N LEU A 156 -6.00 3.60 -1.39
CA LEU A 156 -5.21 3.44 -0.17
C LEU A 156 -5.56 2.11 0.49
N GLU A 157 -4.56 1.27 0.74
CA GLU A 157 -4.71 0.06 1.54
C GLU A 157 -3.87 0.14 2.82
N LEU A 158 -4.53 0.09 3.97
CA LEU A 158 -3.92 0.10 5.30
C LEU A 158 -4.05 -1.29 5.92
N LEU A 159 -3.06 -2.14 5.63
CA LEU A 159 -3.07 -3.56 5.94
C LEU A 159 -2.35 -3.84 7.28
N ALA A 160 -3.02 -3.51 8.38
CA ALA A 160 -2.53 -3.69 9.75
C ALA A 160 -3.36 -4.73 10.53
N GLY A 161 -2.74 -5.52 11.42
CA GLY A 161 -3.49 -6.41 12.32
C GLY A 161 -4.28 -5.66 13.41
N SER A 162 -3.90 -4.42 13.72
CA SER A 162 -4.68 -3.52 14.57
C SER A 162 -4.63 -2.09 14.05
N ILE A 163 -5.77 -1.38 14.15
CA ILE A 163 -5.87 0.06 13.95
C ILE A 163 -6.34 0.66 15.29
N PRO A 164 -5.41 1.15 16.13
CA PRO A 164 -5.74 1.70 17.45
C PRO A 164 -6.43 3.07 17.38
N GLU A 165 -7.02 3.50 18.50
CA GLU A 165 -7.82 4.74 18.61
C GLU A 165 -6.98 6.01 18.36
N ASP A 166 -5.71 5.99 18.73
CA ASP A 166 -4.75 7.07 18.49
C ASP A 166 -4.49 7.34 16.99
N CYS A 167 -4.84 6.40 16.11
CA CYS A 167 -4.74 6.57 14.67
C CYS A 167 -5.97 7.29 14.06
N LEU A 168 -7.09 7.41 14.81
CA LEU A 168 -8.32 8.04 14.30
C LEU A 168 -8.12 9.48 13.80
N PRO A 169 -7.35 10.36 14.46
CA PRO A 169 -7.13 11.71 13.97
C PRO A 169 -6.42 11.74 12.60
N VAL A 170 -5.46 10.84 12.39
CA VAL A 170 -4.75 10.72 11.10
C VAL A 170 -5.69 10.19 10.02
N LEU A 171 -6.50 9.17 10.34
CA LEU A 171 -7.50 8.64 9.40
C LEU A 171 -8.58 9.67 9.06
N GLU A 172 -9.02 10.47 10.03
CA GLU A 172 -9.98 11.55 9.80
C GLU A 172 -9.39 12.63 8.89
N LYS A 173 -8.12 13.00 9.10
CA LYS A 173 -7.40 13.92 8.22
C LYS A 173 -7.29 13.39 6.79
N ILE A 174 -6.95 12.10 6.61
CA ILE A 174 -6.96 11.46 5.29
C ILE A 174 -8.35 11.50 4.67
N GLY A 175 -9.39 11.17 5.45
CA GLY A 175 -10.79 11.18 5.01
C GLY A 175 -11.35 12.57 4.67
N GLN A 176 -10.70 13.65 5.12
CA GLN A 176 -11.11 15.03 4.86
C GLN A 176 -10.30 15.67 3.73
N ASP A 177 -8.98 15.50 3.73
CA ASP A 177 -8.08 16.31 2.90
C ASP A 177 -7.65 15.56 1.61
N CYS A 178 -7.67 14.22 1.58
CA CYS A 178 -7.26 13.42 0.41
C CYS A 178 -8.36 13.32 -0.65
N SER A 179 -8.81 14.46 -1.19
CA SER A 179 -10.04 14.54 -2.01
C SER A 179 -10.12 13.61 -3.22
N SER A 180 -9.00 13.10 -3.76
CA SER A 180 -8.96 12.16 -4.88
C SER A 180 -9.26 10.71 -4.51
N LEU A 181 -9.34 10.37 -3.22
CA LEU A 181 -9.44 8.99 -2.77
C LEU A 181 -10.79 8.36 -3.16
N GLU A 182 -10.73 7.27 -3.91
CA GLU A 182 -11.90 6.54 -4.41
C GLU A 182 -12.06 5.17 -3.77
N SER A 183 -10.96 4.56 -3.31
CA SER A 183 -10.93 3.23 -2.70
C SER A 183 -10.11 3.22 -1.42
N VAL A 184 -10.66 2.62 -0.37
CA VAL A 184 -9.98 2.38 0.90
C VAL A 184 -10.12 0.92 1.32
N THR A 185 -9.00 0.30 1.68
CA THR A 185 -8.97 -1.01 2.34
C THR A 185 -8.40 -0.86 3.75
N LEU A 186 -9.12 -1.38 4.75
CA LEU A 186 -8.73 -1.31 6.16
C LEU A 186 -8.62 -2.70 6.76
N GLY A 187 -7.53 -2.94 7.48
CA GLY A 187 -7.25 -4.21 8.13
C GLY A 187 -6.56 -5.19 7.18
N LYS A 188 -6.29 -6.39 7.69
CA LYS A 188 -5.45 -7.39 7.04
C LYS A 188 -6.14 -8.74 7.10
N ARG A 189 -6.19 -9.40 5.95
CA ARG A 189 -6.68 -10.76 5.79
C ARG A 189 -5.75 -11.75 6.49
N HIS A 190 -5.98 -11.95 7.78
CA HIS A 190 -5.37 -12.99 8.61
C HIS A 190 -6.44 -13.89 9.21
N ASP A 191 -6.01 -15.06 9.69
CA ASP A 191 -6.85 -16.09 10.32
C ASP A 191 -7.72 -15.57 11.48
N ARG A 192 -7.32 -14.47 12.11
CA ARG A 192 -8.03 -13.87 13.25
C ARG A 192 -8.77 -12.56 12.93
N GLY A 193 -8.62 -12.04 11.71
CA GLY A 193 -9.06 -10.70 11.32
C GLY A 193 -8.33 -9.57 12.07
N SER A 194 -8.49 -8.32 11.63
CA SER A 194 -7.89 -7.18 12.32
C SER A 194 -8.76 -6.63 13.46
N SER A 195 -8.11 -6.08 14.48
CA SER A 195 -8.77 -5.32 15.55
C SER A 195 -8.84 -3.85 15.16
N LEU A 196 -10.03 -3.35 14.79
CA LEU A 196 -10.24 -1.95 14.46
C LEU A 196 -10.83 -1.22 15.68
N ALA A 197 -10.31 -0.03 15.99
CA ALA A 197 -10.91 0.84 16.99
C ALA A 197 -12.29 1.33 16.54
N ASP A 198 -13.16 1.61 17.51
CA ASP A 198 -14.49 2.14 17.25
C ASP A 198 -14.38 3.50 16.54
N GLY A 199 -15.09 3.66 15.43
CA GLY A 199 -15.12 4.91 14.66
C GLY A 199 -14.09 5.00 13.54
N VAL A 200 -13.29 3.96 13.30
CA VAL A 200 -12.38 3.87 12.15
C VAL A 200 -13.10 4.11 10.82
N ILE A 201 -14.32 3.59 10.66
CA ILE A 201 -15.11 3.83 9.44
C ILE A 201 -15.65 5.25 9.40
N ARG A 202 -16.02 5.79 10.58
CA ARG A 202 -16.52 7.16 10.71
C ARG A 202 -15.49 8.20 10.27
N SER A 203 -14.19 7.93 10.40
CA SER A 203 -13.12 8.79 9.88
C SER A 203 -13.26 9.11 8.38
N PHE A 204 -13.92 8.25 7.61
CA PHE A 204 -14.15 8.45 6.17
C PHE A 204 -15.56 8.93 5.81
N SER A 205 -16.46 9.10 6.80
CA SER A 205 -17.88 9.46 6.60
C SER A 205 -18.09 10.72 5.75
N ARG A 206 -17.15 11.68 5.81
CA ARG A 206 -17.23 12.95 5.09
C ARG A 206 -16.53 12.94 3.74
N HIS A 207 -15.95 11.81 3.33
CA HIS A 207 -15.14 11.75 2.13
C HIS A 207 -16.02 11.94 0.87
N PRO A 208 -15.77 12.96 0.03
CA PRO A 208 -16.68 13.33 -1.05
C PRO A 208 -16.68 12.35 -2.23
N ASN A 209 -15.64 11.53 -2.38
CA ASN A 209 -15.39 10.70 -3.57
C ASN A 209 -15.20 9.21 -3.27
N LEU A 210 -15.38 8.77 -2.03
CA LEU A 210 -15.12 7.37 -1.66
C LEU A 210 -16.23 6.46 -2.25
N LYS A 211 -15.85 5.59 -3.19
CA LYS A 211 -16.75 4.66 -3.90
C LYS A 211 -16.60 3.22 -3.41
N TYR A 212 -15.40 2.83 -3.01
CA TYR A 212 -15.07 1.47 -2.65
C TYR A 212 -14.49 1.42 -1.24
N LEU A 213 -15.10 0.60 -0.38
CA LEU A 213 -14.62 0.37 0.97
C LEU A 213 -14.51 -1.13 1.22
N THR A 214 -13.30 -1.58 1.56
CA THR A 214 -13.03 -2.96 2.00
C THR A 214 -12.63 -2.93 3.47
N VAL A 215 -13.29 -3.74 4.29
CA VAL A 215 -13.03 -3.84 5.73
C VAL A 215 -12.72 -5.28 6.09
N GLU A 216 -11.48 -5.51 6.51
CA GLU A 216 -10.96 -6.80 6.95
C GLU A 216 -10.77 -6.78 8.46
N ALA A 217 -11.84 -7.06 9.20
CA ALA A 217 -11.87 -6.96 10.65
C ALA A 217 -12.23 -8.30 11.29
N LYS A 218 -12.02 -8.44 12.60
CA LYS A 218 -12.61 -9.54 13.38
C LYS A 218 -14.10 -9.29 13.64
N SER A 219 -14.43 -8.03 13.91
CA SER A 219 -15.76 -7.53 14.21
C SER A 219 -15.79 -6.03 13.97
N LEU A 220 -16.98 -5.46 13.80
CA LEU A 220 -17.19 -4.01 13.75
C LEU A 220 -18.08 -3.55 14.90
N SER A 221 -17.81 -2.34 15.37
CA SER A 221 -18.63 -1.66 16.35
C SER A 221 -19.98 -1.26 15.74
N ALA A 222 -20.99 -1.07 16.58
CA ALA A 222 -22.29 -0.53 16.11
C ALA A 222 -22.11 0.85 15.46
N THR A 223 -21.20 1.67 15.98
CA THR A 223 -20.86 2.98 15.44
C THR A 223 -20.32 2.89 14.01
N ASP A 224 -19.42 1.94 13.74
CA ASP A 224 -18.85 1.74 12.41
C ASP A 224 -19.85 1.16 11.42
N ILE A 225 -20.71 0.26 11.88
CA ILE A 225 -21.80 -0.28 11.06
C ILE A 225 -22.75 0.85 10.63
N LEU A 226 -23.12 1.74 11.54
CA LEU A 226 -23.96 2.89 11.22
C LEU A 226 -23.23 3.92 10.34
N ALA A 227 -21.91 4.05 10.46
CA ALA A 227 -21.12 4.98 9.66
C ALA A 227 -21.18 4.67 8.15
N PHE A 228 -21.43 3.43 7.73
CA PHE A 228 -21.61 3.11 6.30
C PHE A 228 -22.75 3.89 5.65
N THR A 229 -23.80 4.23 6.41
CA THR A 229 -24.95 5.01 5.93
C THR A 229 -24.62 6.47 5.65
N THR A 230 -23.48 6.94 6.16
CA THR A 230 -23.05 8.33 6.04
C THR A 230 -22.13 8.57 4.85
N LEU A 231 -21.74 7.53 4.11
CA LEU A 231 -20.84 7.61 2.96
C LEU A 231 -21.65 7.90 1.68
N PRO A 232 -21.72 9.16 1.20
CA PRO A 232 -22.72 9.58 0.23
C PRO A 232 -22.53 9.01 -1.18
N ARG A 233 -21.31 8.52 -1.49
CA ARG A 233 -20.94 8.01 -2.82
C ARG A 233 -20.49 6.55 -2.80
N LEU A 234 -20.70 5.85 -1.70
CA LEU A 234 -20.29 4.46 -1.62
C LEU A 234 -21.08 3.64 -2.65
N GLU A 235 -20.36 2.89 -3.48
CA GLU A 235 -20.91 2.00 -4.51
C GLU A 235 -20.74 0.53 -4.12
N ARG A 236 -19.61 0.20 -3.47
CA ARG A 236 -19.33 -1.18 -3.03
C ARG A 236 -18.75 -1.20 -1.63
N LEU A 237 -19.30 -2.11 -0.84
CA LEU A 237 -18.84 -2.42 0.51
C LEU A 237 -18.46 -3.89 0.57
N ARG A 238 -17.19 -4.18 0.85
CA ARG A 238 -16.70 -5.54 1.05
C ARG A 238 -16.36 -5.75 2.51
N LEU A 239 -17.09 -6.66 3.16
CA LEU A 239 -16.89 -7.03 4.56
C LEU A 239 -16.24 -8.42 4.59
N ASN A 240 -14.99 -8.48 5.03
CA ASN A 240 -14.24 -9.72 5.19
C ASN A 240 -14.21 -10.13 6.67
N TYR A 241 -15.40 -10.40 7.22
CA TYR A 241 -15.60 -10.92 8.57
C TYR A 241 -16.98 -11.59 8.70
N TYR A 242 -17.19 -12.37 9.77
CA TYR A 242 -18.49 -12.96 10.05
C TYR A 242 -19.54 -11.87 10.33
N THR A 243 -20.37 -11.60 9.32
CA THR A 243 -21.47 -10.63 9.40
C THR A 243 -22.78 -11.40 9.55
N PRO A 244 -23.45 -11.35 10.71
CA PRO A 244 -24.79 -11.91 10.89
C PRO A 244 -25.77 -11.41 9.82
N ASP A 245 -26.69 -12.27 9.38
CA ASP A 245 -27.62 -11.94 8.29
C ASP A 245 -28.45 -10.68 8.58
N TRP A 246 -28.89 -10.48 9.83
CA TRP A 246 -29.62 -9.27 10.21
C TRP A 246 -28.82 -7.97 10.00
N ILE A 247 -27.49 -8.01 10.12
CA ILE A 247 -26.64 -6.84 9.81
C ILE A 247 -26.63 -6.60 8.31
N LYS A 248 -26.59 -7.66 7.51
CA LYS A 248 -26.63 -7.55 6.04
C LYS A 248 -27.97 -6.97 5.58
N ASP A 249 -29.07 -7.48 6.13
CA ASP A 249 -30.42 -6.99 5.83
C ASP A 249 -30.56 -5.52 6.20
N MET A 250 -30.13 -5.16 7.41
CA MET A 250 -30.10 -3.76 7.86
C MET A 250 -29.25 -2.87 6.94
N LEU A 251 -28.05 -3.31 6.54
CA LEU A 251 -27.21 -2.53 5.63
C LEU A 251 -27.85 -2.42 4.24
N ALA A 252 -28.46 -3.49 3.72
CA ALA A 252 -29.15 -3.45 2.43
C ALA A 252 -30.34 -2.48 2.44
N GLU A 253 -31.05 -2.35 3.56
CA GLU A 253 -32.12 -1.36 3.74
C GLU A 253 -31.59 0.07 3.83
N LEU A 254 -30.48 0.28 4.54
CA LEU A 254 -29.94 1.62 4.80
C LEU A 254 -29.11 2.18 3.65
N VAL A 255 -28.47 1.32 2.85
CA VAL A 255 -27.64 1.69 1.69
C VAL A 255 -28.02 0.87 0.45
N PRO A 256 -29.25 1.04 -0.08
CA PRO A 256 -29.82 0.15 -1.11
C PRO A 256 -29.07 0.14 -2.45
N ASN A 257 -28.21 1.14 -2.69
CA ASN A 257 -27.40 1.23 -3.91
C ASN A 257 -26.00 0.63 -3.76
N VAL A 258 -25.64 0.13 -2.58
CA VAL A 258 -24.31 -0.42 -2.29
C VAL A 258 -24.31 -1.92 -2.52
N ILE A 259 -23.36 -2.40 -3.33
CA ILE A 259 -23.12 -3.84 -3.47
C ILE A 259 -22.38 -4.32 -2.23
N ILE A 260 -23.05 -5.11 -1.41
CA ILE A 260 -22.47 -5.71 -0.19
C ILE A 260 -21.92 -7.10 -0.52
N GLN A 261 -20.62 -7.30 -0.32
CA GLN A 261 -19.96 -8.58 -0.49
C GLN A 261 -19.42 -9.08 0.83
N THR A 262 -19.87 -10.26 1.26
CA THR A 262 -19.32 -10.95 2.43
C THR A 262 -18.52 -12.15 2.00
N ILE A 263 -17.26 -12.21 2.44
CA ILE A 263 -16.39 -13.36 2.16
C ILE A 263 -16.30 -14.20 3.42
N TYR A 264 -16.72 -15.45 3.29
CA TYR A 264 -16.50 -16.46 4.32
C TYR A 264 -15.13 -17.07 4.06
N THR A 265 -14.17 -16.78 4.93
CA THR A 265 -12.88 -17.47 4.98
C THR A 265 -12.85 -18.46 6.12
#